data_AF-A0A968W1U2-F1
#
_entry.id   AF-A0A968W1U2-F1
#
_cell.length_a   1.000
_cell.length_b   1.000
_cell.length_c   1.000
_cell.angle_alpha   90.00
_cell.angle_beta   90.00
_cell.angle_gamma   90.00
#
_symmetry.space_group_name_H-M   'P 1'
#
loop_
_entity.id
_entity.type
_entity.pdbx_description
1 polymer ?
#
loop_
_entity_poly.entity_id
_entity_poly.type
_entity_poly.pdbx_seq_one_letter_code
_entity_poly.pdbx_strand_id
1 'polypeptide(L)'
;MFSVISHELRNPLFWFRNLIQMLSDNIDKLDKAMLKKSVASLNESATNTFHLMDNLLQWSTTQLGKVNLKTEKVEVGELVAESLKLVKPIAGYKQLVIDYVPNGKVHARADKNMAQTIVRNIISNAVKFTPEQGRVSIQVSKTMAWYR
;
A
#
# COMPACT_ATOMS: atom_id res chain seq x y z
N MET A 1 5.27 14.15 -17.91
CA MET A 1 4.73 13.60 -16.64
C MET A 1 3.51 12.69 -16.88
N PHE A 2 2.43 13.16 -17.50
CA PHE A 2 1.29 12.29 -17.89
C PHE A 2 1.69 11.06 -18.71
N SER A 3 2.69 11.19 -19.61
CA SER A 3 3.24 10.07 -20.38
C SER A 3 3.90 8.97 -19.54
N VAL A 4 4.56 9.31 -18.42
CA VAL A 4 5.17 8.33 -17.49
C VAL A 4 4.09 7.55 -16.76
N ILE A 5 3.07 8.25 -16.29
CA ILE A 5 1.90 7.65 -15.62
C ILE A 5 1.13 6.73 -16.56
N SER A 6 0.90 7.15 -17.81
CA SER A 6 0.27 6.30 -18.82
C SER A 6 1.09 5.04 -19.10
N HIS A 7 2.42 5.13 -19.07
CA HIS A 7 3.30 3.98 -19.23
C HIS A 7 3.24 3.03 -18.02
N GLU A 8 3.25 3.57 -16.80
CA GLU A 8 3.14 2.79 -15.56
C GLU A 8 1.79 2.11 -15.37
N LEU A 9 0.69 2.68 -15.89
CA LEU A 9 -0.62 2.04 -15.93
C LEU A 9 -0.74 0.98 -17.04
N ARG A 10 -0.07 1.19 -18.18
CA ARG A 10 -0.14 0.27 -19.32
C ARG A 10 0.49 -1.09 -19.01
N ASN A 11 1.59 -1.11 -18.25
CA ASN A 11 2.28 -2.35 -17.89
C ASN A 11 1.42 -3.34 -17.08
N PRO A 12 0.78 -2.96 -15.96
CA PRO A 12 -0.06 -3.89 -15.20
C PRO A 12 -1.34 -4.27 -15.96
N LEU A 13 -1.93 -3.37 -16.75
CA LEU A 13 -3.07 -3.69 -17.62
C LEU A 13 -2.70 -4.71 -18.72
N PHE A 14 -1.52 -4.58 -19.32
CA PHE A 14 -1.01 -5.54 -20.30
C PHE A 14 -0.79 -6.92 -19.67
N TRP A 15 -0.21 -6.97 -18.47
CA TRP A 15 -0.05 -8.22 -17.70
C TRP A 15 -1.39 -8.85 -17.32
N PHE A 16 -2.34 -8.04 -16.84
CA PHE A 16 -3.68 -8.47 -16.48
C PHE A 16 -4.40 -9.10 -17.67
N ARG A 17 -4.34 -8.44 -18.83
CA ARG A 17 -4.91 -8.94 -20.08
C ARG A 17 -4.28 -10.27 -20.53
N ASN A 18 -2.95 -10.40 -20.46
CA ASN A 18 -2.27 -11.64 -20.85
C ASN A 18 -2.61 -12.81 -19.92
N LEU A 19 -2.68 -12.58 -18.60
CA LEU A 19 -3.07 -13.63 -17.66
C LEU A 19 -4.50 -14.09 -17.89
N ILE A 20 -5.43 -13.16 -18.16
CA ILE A 20 -6.81 -13.52 -18.55
C ILE A 20 -6.80 -14.33 -19.85
N GLN A 21 -6.06 -13.89 -20.86
CA GLN A 21 -5.99 -14.61 -22.14
C GLN A 21 -5.45 -16.03 -21.97
N MET A 22 -4.34 -16.20 -21.24
CA MET A 22 -3.77 -17.51 -20.94
C MET A 22 -4.75 -18.43 -20.22
N LEU A 23 -5.49 -17.89 -19.25
CA LEU A 23 -6.54 -18.60 -18.54
C LEU A 23 -7.67 -18.99 -19.49
N SER A 24 -8.20 -18.04 -20.27
CA SER A 24 -9.27 -18.30 -21.24
C SER A 24 -8.90 -19.36 -22.27
N ASP A 25 -7.67 -19.34 -22.79
CA ASP A 25 -7.22 -20.27 -23.83
C ASP A 25 -6.97 -21.70 -23.32
N ASN A 26 -6.76 -21.85 -22.01
CA ASN A 26 -6.33 -23.11 -21.40
C ASN A 26 -7.19 -23.54 -20.20
N ILE A 27 -8.36 -22.93 -19.99
CA ILE A 27 -9.12 -23.11 -18.75
C ILE A 27 -9.49 -24.58 -18.49
N ASP A 28 -9.80 -25.31 -19.55
CA ASP A 28 -10.16 -26.73 -19.51
C ASP A 28 -8.95 -27.66 -19.32
N LYS A 29 -7.74 -27.14 -19.51
CA LYS A 29 -6.46 -27.88 -19.41
C LYS A 29 -5.72 -27.61 -18.09
N LEU A 30 -6.18 -26.63 -17.32
CA LEU A 30 -5.56 -26.26 -16.05
C LEU A 30 -6.10 -27.12 -14.92
N ASP A 31 -5.21 -27.67 -14.10
CA ASP A 31 -5.62 -28.27 -12.85
C ASP A 31 -6.09 -27.20 -11.85
N LYS A 32 -6.76 -27.66 -10.79
CA LYS A 32 -7.33 -26.78 -9.75
C LYS A 32 -6.25 -25.97 -9.01
N ALA A 33 -5.02 -26.48 -8.88
CA ALA A 33 -3.94 -25.80 -8.18
C ALA A 33 -3.36 -24.66 -9.03
N MET A 34 -3.11 -24.91 -10.32
CA MET A 34 -2.67 -23.91 -11.29
C MET A 34 -3.71 -22.82 -11.49
N LEU A 35 -5.00 -23.18 -11.55
CA LEU A 35 -6.09 -22.21 -11.62
C LEU A 35 -6.08 -21.31 -10.38
N LYS A 36 -5.98 -21.89 -9.18
CA LYS A 36 -5.94 -21.12 -7.93
C LYS A 36 -4.74 -20.17 -7.86
N LYS A 37 -3.57 -20.62 -8.31
CA LYS A 37 -2.35 -19.78 -8.40
C LYS A 37 -2.54 -18.62 -9.38
N SER A 38 -3.09 -18.89 -10.56
CA SER A 38 -3.32 -17.87 -11.59
C SER A 38 -4.33 -16.81 -11.15
N VAL A 39 -5.43 -17.24 -10.49
CA VAL A 39 -6.42 -16.32 -9.90
C VAL A 39 -5.79 -15.48 -8.79
N ALA A 40 -4.92 -16.05 -7.95
CA ALA A 40 -4.21 -15.29 -6.93
C ALA A 40 -3.30 -14.21 -7.55
N SER A 41 -2.54 -14.54 -8.60
CA SER A 41 -1.70 -13.57 -9.33
C SER A 41 -2.52 -12.47 -10.01
N LEU A 42 -3.70 -12.79 -10.54
CA LEU A 42 -4.63 -11.81 -11.09
C LEU A 42 -5.12 -10.83 -10.02
N ASN A 43 -5.54 -11.37 -8.87
CA ASN A 43 -5.99 -10.55 -7.76
C ASN A 43 -4.90 -9.60 -7.26
N GLU A 44 -3.67 -10.09 -7.11
CA GLU A 44 -2.52 -9.27 -6.73
C GLU A 44 -2.26 -8.16 -7.76
N SER A 45 -2.30 -8.48 -9.06
CA SER A 45 -2.09 -7.50 -10.13
C SER A 45 -3.19 -6.43 -10.16
N ALA A 46 -4.45 -6.82 -9.94
CA ALA A 46 -5.58 -5.89 -9.82
C ALA A 46 -5.42 -4.96 -8.61
N THR A 47 -5.09 -5.51 -7.43
CA THR A 47 -4.86 -4.72 -6.21
C THR A 47 -3.73 -3.71 -6.43
N ASN A 48 -2.63 -4.11 -7.07
CA ASN A 48 -1.52 -3.21 -7.36
C ASN A 48 -1.91 -2.08 -8.32
N THR A 49 -2.68 -2.38 -9.37
CA THR A 49 -3.18 -1.39 -10.32
C THR A 49 -4.10 -0.39 -9.65
N PHE A 50 -5.00 -0.89 -8.80
CA PHE A 50 -5.93 -0.06 -8.04
C PHE A 50 -5.18 0.92 -7.13
N HIS A 51 -4.17 0.47 -6.39
CA HIS A 51 -3.34 1.35 -5.57
C HIS A 51 -2.57 2.40 -6.38
N LEU A 52 -2.11 2.06 -7.58
CA LEU A 52 -1.45 3.02 -8.46
C LEU A 52 -2.43 4.10 -8.95
N MET A 53 -3.68 3.73 -9.24
CA MET A 53 -4.74 4.67 -9.57
C MET A 53 -5.10 5.59 -8.39
N ASP A 54 -5.23 5.06 -7.18
CA ASP A 54 -5.49 5.87 -5.97
C ASP A 54 -4.38 6.88 -5.72
N ASN A 55 -3.12 6.44 -5.81
CA ASN A 55 -1.96 7.32 -5.64
C ASN A 55 -1.93 8.42 -6.71
N LEU A 56 -2.28 8.09 -7.96
CA LEU A 56 -2.37 9.05 -9.04
C LEU A 56 -3.49 10.08 -8.82
N LEU A 57 -4.65 9.65 -8.36
CA LEU A 57 -5.79 10.52 -8.08
C LEU A 57 -5.45 11.49 -6.93
N GLN A 58 -4.81 10.98 -5.87
CA GLN A 58 -4.33 11.80 -4.76
C GLN A 58 -3.25 12.80 -5.20
N TRP A 59 -2.36 12.40 -6.10
CA TRP A 59 -1.37 13.30 -6.69
C TRP A 59 -2.03 14.38 -7.59
N SER A 60 -2.97 13.99 -8.46
CA SER A 60 -3.67 14.93 -9.35
C SER A 60 -4.45 16.00 -8.57
N THR A 61 -5.13 15.59 -7.50
CA THR A 61 -5.89 16.49 -6.62
C THR A 61 -5.00 17.46 -5.84
N THR A 62 -3.78 17.04 -5.45
CA THR A 62 -2.79 17.94 -4.83
C THR A 62 -2.20 18.94 -5.81
N GLN A 63 -1.98 18.57 -7.08
CA GLN A 63 -1.47 19.50 -8.11
C GLN A 63 -2.45 20.61 -8.48
N LEU A 64 -3.76 20.37 -8.36
CA LEU A 64 -4.79 21.35 -8.69
C LEU A 64 -5.04 22.39 -7.57
N GLY A 65 -4.27 22.37 -6.49
CA GLY A 65 -4.40 23.34 -5.39
C GLY A 65 -5.72 23.28 -4.62
N LYS A 66 -6.57 22.27 -4.87
CA LYS A 66 -7.90 22.12 -4.27
C LYS A 66 -7.89 21.40 -2.91
N VAL A 67 -6.71 21.11 -2.36
CA VAL A 67 -6.61 20.42 -1.07
C VAL A 67 -6.74 21.45 0.04
N ASN A 68 -7.96 21.60 0.56
CA ASN A 68 -8.18 22.25 1.84
C ASN A 68 -7.64 21.36 2.95
N LEU A 69 -6.38 21.59 3.34
CA LEU A 69 -5.74 20.89 4.45
C LEU A 69 -6.47 21.22 5.76
N LYS A 70 -7.12 20.23 6.37
CA LYS A 70 -7.70 20.39 7.70
C LYS A 70 -6.69 19.94 8.74
N THR A 71 -5.76 20.82 9.10
CA THR A 71 -4.76 20.48 10.11
C THR A 71 -5.39 20.36 11.49
N GLU A 72 -5.22 19.20 12.12
CA GLU A 72 -5.65 18.94 13.49
C GLU A 72 -4.53 18.23 14.28
N LYS A 73 -4.73 18.10 15.59
CA LYS A 73 -3.82 17.36 16.45
C LYS A 73 -4.08 15.86 16.27
N VAL A 74 -3.11 15.13 15.73
CA VAL A 74 -3.23 13.71 15.41
C VAL A 74 -2.26 12.91 16.26
N GLU A 75 -2.73 11.85 16.93
CA GLU A 75 -1.88 10.89 17.64
C GLU A 75 -1.30 9.90 16.62
N VAL A 76 0.00 9.99 16.33
CA VAL A 76 0.65 9.21 15.24
C VAL A 76 0.58 7.71 15.52
N GLY A 77 0.61 7.32 16.80
CA GLY A 77 0.49 5.92 17.20
C GLY A 77 -0.85 5.28 16.81
N GLU A 78 -1.94 6.05 16.78
CA GLU A 78 -3.24 5.58 16.30
C GLU A 78 -3.20 5.27 14.81
N LEU A 79 -2.55 6.13 14.01
CA LEU A 79 -2.42 5.93 12.57
C LEU A 79 -1.66 4.64 12.23
N VAL A 80 -0.59 4.39 12.98
CA VAL A 80 0.19 3.15 12.87
C VAL A 80 -0.66 1.95 13.26
N ALA A 81 -1.37 2.01 14.39
CA ALA A 81 -2.22 0.92 14.86
C ALA A 81 -3.34 0.58 13.86
N GLU A 82 -4.00 1.58 13.27
CA GLU A 82 -4.99 1.38 12.22
C GLU A 82 -4.38 0.74 10.97
N SER A 83 -3.20 1.20 10.54
CA SER A 83 -2.50 0.65 9.38
C SER A 83 -2.05 -0.79 9.60
N LEU A 84 -1.61 -1.13 10.81
CA LEU A 84 -1.19 -2.48 11.18
C LEU A 84 -2.34 -3.50 11.10
N LYS A 85 -3.58 -3.09 11.42
CA LYS A 85 -4.76 -3.96 11.27
C LYS A 85 -4.96 -4.42 9.83
N LEU A 86 -4.71 -3.54 8.86
CA LEU A 86 -4.90 -3.82 7.44
C LEU A 86 -3.85 -4.78 6.88
N VAL A 87 -2.60 -4.68 7.33
CA VAL A 87 -1.50 -5.50 6.81
C VAL A 87 -1.31 -6.82 7.55
N LYS A 88 -1.97 -7.00 8.71
CA LYS A 88 -1.85 -8.20 9.55
C LYS A 88 -2.08 -9.52 8.80
N PRO A 89 -3.09 -9.67 7.92
CA PRO A 89 -3.28 -10.92 7.17
C PRO A 89 -2.10 -11.24 6.23
N ILE A 90 -1.59 -10.23 5.53
CA ILE A 90 -0.47 -10.38 4.58
C ILE A 90 0.83 -10.70 5.33
N ALA A 91 1.08 -9.97 6.42
CA ALA A 91 2.23 -10.23 7.28
C ALA A 91 2.18 -11.64 7.88
N GLY A 92 0.99 -12.12 8.29
CA GLY A 92 0.81 -13.48 8.78
C GLY A 92 1.07 -14.54 7.70
N TYR A 93 0.56 -14.33 6.48
CA TYR A 93 0.83 -15.21 5.34
C TYR A 93 2.32 -15.33 5.04
N LYS A 94 3.04 -14.20 5.06
CA LYS A 94 4.50 -14.13 4.87
C LYS A 94 5.32 -14.51 6.11
N GLN A 95 4.68 -14.83 7.24
CA GLN A 95 5.33 -15.10 8.52
C GLN A 95 6.29 -13.99 8.99
N LEU A 96 5.93 -12.72 8.74
CA LEU A 96 6.76 -11.58 9.11
C LEU A 96 6.73 -11.34 10.62
N VAL A 97 7.87 -10.93 11.16
CA VAL A 97 7.98 -10.34 12.50
C VAL A 97 7.70 -8.83 12.39
N ILE A 98 6.64 -8.35 13.05
CA ILE A 98 6.35 -6.92 13.15
C ILE A 98 6.71 -6.44 14.56
N ASP A 99 7.72 -5.59 14.64
CA ASP A 99 8.15 -4.96 15.88
C ASP A 99 7.60 -3.53 15.94
N TYR A 100 6.51 -3.34 16.68
CA TYR A 100 5.96 -2.01 16.98
C TYR A 100 5.72 -1.89 18.48
N VAL A 101 6.50 -1.04 19.13
CA VAL A 101 6.32 -0.69 20.53
C VAL A 101 5.93 0.79 20.60
N PRO A 102 4.66 1.11 20.92
CA PRO A 102 4.23 2.49 21.11
C PRO A 102 5.05 3.13 22.22
N ASN A 103 5.85 4.16 21.90
CA ASN A 103 6.61 4.91 22.88
C ASN A 103 5.91 6.23 23.22
N GLY A 104 4.93 6.15 24.12
CA GLY A 104 4.13 7.29 24.55
C GLY A 104 3.24 7.89 23.46
N LYS A 105 2.59 9.02 23.77
CA LYS A 105 1.69 9.71 22.85
C LYS A 105 2.41 10.78 22.03
N VAL A 106 2.91 10.39 20.86
CA VAL A 106 3.49 11.32 19.88
C VAL A 106 2.38 11.95 19.06
N HIS A 107 2.32 13.29 19.08
CA HIS A 107 1.32 14.06 18.35
C HIS A 107 1.97 14.87 17.23
N ALA A 108 1.29 14.94 16.08
CA ALA A 108 1.64 15.81 14.96
C ALA A 108 0.49 16.76 14.64
N ARG A 109 0.80 17.92 14.04
CA ARG A 109 -0.21 18.77 13.40
C ARG A 109 -0.26 18.41 11.92
N ALA A 110 -1.33 17.73 11.50
CA ALA A 110 -1.48 17.26 10.13
C ALA A 110 -2.97 17.13 9.78
N ASP A 111 -3.27 17.02 8.49
CA ASP A 111 -4.56 16.48 8.06
C ASP A 111 -4.59 14.98 8.35
N LYS A 112 -5.54 14.52 9.18
CA LYS A 112 -5.59 13.13 9.63
C LYS A 112 -5.70 12.14 8.48
N ASN A 113 -6.53 12.43 7.47
CA ASN A 113 -6.76 11.52 6.36
C ASN A 113 -5.53 11.39 5.48
N MET A 114 -4.84 12.51 5.23
CA MET A 114 -3.60 12.50 4.48
C MET A 114 -2.48 11.80 5.25
N ALA A 115 -2.33 12.09 6.54
CA ALA A 115 -1.36 11.42 7.39
C ALA A 115 -1.61 9.91 7.47
N GLN A 116 -2.87 9.49 7.63
CA GLN A 116 -3.26 8.08 7.61
C GLN A 116 -2.88 7.42 6.28
N THR A 117 -3.08 8.11 5.17
CA THR A 117 -2.75 7.59 3.83
C THR A 117 -1.24 7.39 3.68
N ILE A 118 -0.44 8.36 4.12
CA ILE A 118 1.03 8.28 4.11
C ILE A 118 1.50 7.09 4.96
N VAL A 119 1.06 7.03 6.22
CA VAL A 119 1.47 5.97 7.16
C VAL A 119 1.06 4.59 6.64
N ARG A 120 -0.16 4.45 6.12
CA ARG A 120 -0.65 3.21 5.50
C ARG A 120 0.20 2.79 4.32
N ASN A 121 0.55 3.73 3.42
CA ASN A 121 1.36 3.43 2.24
C ASN A 121 2.78 2.96 2.63
N ILE A 122 3.41 3.61 3.60
CA ILE A 122 4.73 3.21 4.09
C ILE A 122 4.68 1.80 4.70
N ILE A 123 3.73 1.54 5.60
CA ILE A 123 3.62 0.25 6.29
C ILE A 123 3.24 -0.87 5.30
N SER A 124 2.32 -0.60 4.38
CA SER A 124 1.93 -1.54 3.32
C SER A 124 3.12 -1.90 2.44
N ASN A 125 3.91 -0.91 2.01
CA ASN A 125 5.11 -1.15 1.22
C ASN A 125 6.15 -1.97 1.99
N ALA A 126 6.36 -1.67 3.27
CA ALA A 126 7.27 -2.44 4.11
C ALA A 126 6.87 -3.92 4.16
N VAL A 127 5.59 -4.23 4.41
CA VAL A 127 5.08 -5.63 4.43
C VAL A 127 5.12 -6.27 3.04
N LYS A 128 4.78 -5.52 1.99
CA LYS A 128 4.76 -6.01 0.60
C LYS A 128 6.15 -6.38 0.09
N PHE A 129 7.18 -5.59 0.39
CA PHE A 129 8.52 -5.79 -0.17
C PHE A 129 9.49 -6.50 0.78
N THR A 130 9.11 -6.74 2.03
CA THR A 130 9.87 -7.63 2.92
C THR A 130 9.68 -9.09 2.47
N PRO A 131 10.78 -9.87 2.32
CA PRO A 131 10.71 -11.31 2.05
C PRO A 131 10.00 -12.09 3.16
N GLU A 132 9.56 -13.30 2.86
CA GLU A 132 8.99 -14.21 3.86
C GLU A 132 9.94 -14.43 5.04
N GLN A 133 9.38 -14.60 6.24
CA GLN A 133 10.11 -14.74 7.50
C GLN A 133 10.99 -13.53 7.88
N GLY A 134 10.85 -12.42 7.14
CA GLY A 134 11.57 -11.18 7.41
C GLY A 134 10.99 -10.39 8.59
N ARG A 135 11.55 -9.19 8.81
CA ARG A 135 11.20 -8.32 9.93
C ARG A 135 10.90 -6.90 9.46
N VAL A 136 9.84 -6.32 10.02
CA VAL A 136 9.48 -4.91 9.86
C VAL A 136 9.47 -4.26 11.24
N SER A 137 10.34 -3.27 11.45
CA SER A 137 10.38 -2.50 12.69
C SER A 137 9.80 -1.11 12.47
N ILE A 138 8.90 -0.69 13.36
CA ILE A 138 8.22 0.60 13.32
C ILE A 138 8.51 1.33 14.63
N GLN A 139 9.08 2.53 14.52
CA GLN A 139 9.34 3.40 15.65
C GLN A 139 8.70 4.76 15.41
N VAL A 140 8.04 5.27 16.45
CA VAL A 140 7.47 6.61 16.47
C VAL A 140 8.16 7.38 17.59
N SER A 141 8.82 8.47 17.25
CA SER A 141 9.53 9.31 18.21
C SER A 141 9.26 10.79 17.92
N LYS A 142 9.33 11.60 18.98
CA LYS A 142 9.35 13.05 18.86
C LYS A 142 10.79 13.49 18.66
N THR A 143 11.08 14.16 17.56
CA THR A 143 12.38 14.82 17.35
C THR A 143 12.26 16.30 17.74
N MET A 144 13.27 16.86 18.40
CA MET A 144 13.28 18.29 18.82
C MET A 144 13.55 19.28 17.68
N ALA A 145 13.70 18.83 16.44
CA ALA A 145 13.90 19.69 15.28
C ALA A 145 13.26 19.08 14.02
N TRP A 146 12.40 19.86 13.37
CA TRP A 146 12.28 19.85 11.92
C TRP A 146 12.65 21.27 11.46
N TYR A 147 13.53 21.34 10.46
CA TYR A 147 14.19 22.56 9.98
C TYR A 147 13.16 23.62 9.54
N ARG A 148 13.52 24.89 9.75
CA ARG A 148 12.80 26.06 9.23
C ARG A 148 12.71 26.04 7.71
#